data_AF-A0A7I9YEV4-F1
#
_entry.id   AF-A0A7I9YEV4-F1
#
_cell.length_a   1.000
_cell.length_b   1.000
_cell.length_c   1.000
_cell.angle_alpha   90.00
_cell.angle_beta   90.00
_cell.angle_gamma   90.00
#
_symmetry.space_group_name_H-M   'P 1'
#
loop_
_entity.id
_entity.type
_entity.pdbx_description
1 polymer ?
#
loop_
_entity_poly.entity_id
_entity_poly.type
_entity_poly.pdbx_seq_one_letter_code
_entity_poly.pdbx_strand_id
1 'polypeptide(L)'
;MQAVADQSGVSITTVYRYYPTKHHLFSALLLHYTRSVTPPEPATGCPAADISELMAGICRSMLARPRLARAMITSVNARRAESGAAGDFNLREIILSVAGITRPASQDAQLALLVEQCAYGVLSWAVMGETTPAQAETDMRRACQLLLAPWRKT
;
A
#
# COMPACT_ATOMS: atom_id res chain seq x y z
N MET A 1 -8.04 -19.04 12.45
CA MET A 1 -6.68 -19.56 12.24
C MET A 1 -6.72 -21.00 11.79
N GLN A 2 -7.59 -21.86 12.35
CA GLN A 2 -7.75 -23.25 11.89
C GLN A 2 -7.92 -23.38 10.37
N ALA A 3 -8.89 -22.68 9.77
CA ALA A 3 -9.08 -22.73 8.31
C ALA A 3 -7.84 -22.32 7.48
N VAL A 4 -6.98 -21.43 8.03
CA VAL A 4 -5.70 -21.06 7.37
C VAL A 4 -4.70 -22.20 7.49
N ALA A 5 -4.61 -22.83 8.66
CA ALA A 5 -3.77 -24.00 8.89
C ALA A 5 -4.15 -25.15 7.94
N ASP A 6 -5.45 -25.46 7.86
CA ASP A 6 -5.98 -26.52 6.99
C ASP A 6 -5.64 -26.27 5.52
N GLN A 7 -5.85 -25.04 5.02
CA GLN A 7 -5.58 -24.68 3.63
C GLN A 7 -4.08 -24.59 3.29
N SER A 8 -3.24 -24.25 4.25
CA SER A 8 -1.78 -24.13 4.05
C SER A 8 -1.01 -25.41 4.32
N GLY A 9 -1.68 -26.48 4.77
CA GLY A 9 -1.05 -27.77 5.02
C GLY A 9 -0.06 -27.77 6.19
N VAL A 10 -0.22 -26.84 7.15
CA VAL A 10 0.64 -26.76 8.35
C VAL A 10 -0.19 -26.92 9.62
N SER A 11 0.47 -27.28 10.72
CA SER A 11 -0.22 -27.36 12.02
C SER A 11 -0.71 -25.98 12.48
N ILE A 12 -1.81 -25.93 13.25
CA ILE A 12 -2.29 -24.68 13.86
C ILE A 12 -1.23 -24.04 14.79
N THR A 13 -0.42 -24.86 15.47
CA THR A 13 0.71 -24.41 16.28
C THR A 13 1.77 -23.70 15.43
N THR A 14 2.05 -24.21 14.23
CA THR A 14 2.94 -23.56 13.27
C THR A 14 2.39 -22.20 12.86
N VAL A 15 1.09 -22.11 12.54
CA VAL A 15 0.48 -20.81 12.19
C VAL A 15 0.60 -19.81 13.33
N TYR A 16 0.27 -20.19 14.57
CA TYR A 16 0.37 -19.28 15.72
C TYR A 16 1.81 -18.88 16.06
N ARG A 17 2.80 -19.73 15.78
CA ARG A 17 4.22 -19.40 15.96
C ARG A 17 4.64 -18.21 15.09
N TYR A 18 4.15 -18.12 13.85
CA TYR A 18 4.50 -17.03 12.92
C TYR A 18 3.51 -15.86 12.99
N TYR A 19 2.23 -16.16 13.22
CA TYR A 19 1.15 -15.19 13.24
C TYR A 19 0.28 -15.40 14.49
N PRO A 20 0.69 -14.84 15.65
CA PRO A 20 -0.01 -15.01 16.92
C PRO A 20 -1.51 -14.65 16.90
N THR A 21 -1.90 -13.68 16.05
CA THR A 21 -3.30 -13.29 15.88
C THR A 21 -3.68 -13.17 14.41
N LYS A 22 -4.98 -13.12 14.10
CA LYS A 22 -5.45 -12.80 12.73
C LYS A 22 -4.91 -11.45 12.25
N HIS A 23 -4.74 -10.48 13.16
CA HIS A 23 -4.16 -9.19 12.81
C HIS A 23 -2.68 -9.30 12.40
N HIS A 24 -1.90 -10.17 13.05
CA HIS A 24 -0.53 -10.46 12.59
C HIS A 24 -0.53 -11.02 11.16
N LEU A 25 -1.40 -11.99 10.87
CA LEU A 25 -1.50 -12.61 9.55
C LEU A 25 -1.88 -11.59 8.46
N PHE A 26 -2.95 -10.83 8.65
CA PHE A 26 -3.44 -9.88 7.65
C PHE A 26 -2.53 -8.67 7.47
N SER A 27 -1.87 -8.18 8.53
CA SER A 27 -0.88 -7.12 8.38
C SER A 27 0.38 -7.59 7.65
N ALA A 28 0.84 -8.81 7.90
CA ALA A 28 1.93 -9.42 7.15
C ALA A 28 1.56 -9.63 5.68
N LEU A 29 0.30 -10.00 5.41
CA LEU A 29 -0.20 -10.10 4.04
C LEU A 29 -0.17 -8.75 3.32
N LEU A 30 -0.56 -7.65 3.98
CA LEU A 30 -0.46 -6.32 3.35
C LEU A 30 0.99 -5.95 3.01
N LEU A 31 1.92 -6.23 3.93
CA LEU A 31 3.35 -6.02 3.68
C LEU A 31 3.86 -6.85 2.50
N HIS A 32 3.38 -8.08 2.35
CA HIS A 32 3.71 -8.90 1.19
C HIS A 32 3.14 -8.31 -0.10
N TYR A 33 1.91 -7.80 -0.08
CA TYR A 33 1.30 -7.13 -1.23
C TYR A 33 2.11 -5.92 -1.67
N THR A 34 2.51 -5.05 -0.73
CA THR A 34 3.27 -3.84 -1.06
C THR A 34 4.66 -4.16 -1.60
N ARG A 35 5.33 -5.19 -1.07
CA ARG A 35 6.63 -5.67 -1.59
C ARG A 35 6.54 -6.33 -2.96
N SER A 36 5.37 -6.86 -3.32
CA SER A 36 5.14 -7.52 -4.61
C SER A 36 4.66 -6.55 -5.69
N VAL A 37 4.47 -5.27 -5.35
CA VAL A 37 4.11 -4.24 -6.32
C VAL A 37 5.24 -4.12 -7.33
N THR A 38 4.89 -4.30 -8.60
CA THR A 38 5.80 -4.10 -9.73
C THR A 38 5.48 -2.76 -10.38
N PRO A 39 6.48 -1.94 -10.70
CA PRO A 39 6.28 -0.72 -11.48
C PRO A 39 5.59 -1.02 -12.83
N PRO A 40 4.76 -0.09 -13.34
CA PRO A 40 4.18 -0.23 -14.68
C PRO A 40 5.27 -0.19 -15.76
N GLU A 41 5.18 -1.09 -16.75
CA GLU A 41 6.04 -1.11 -17.94
C GLU A 41 5.21 -0.89 -19.23
N PRO A 42 5.72 -0.15 -20.23
CA PRO A 42 6.97 0.62 -20.20
C PRO A 42 6.82 1.93 -19.40
N ALA A 43 7.90 2.35 -18.74
CA ALA A 43 7.94 3.66 -18.08
C ALA A 43 7.81 4.78 -19.13
N THR A 44 7.05 5.82 -18.81
CA THR A 44 6.83 6.97 -19.69
C THR A 44 8.01 7.95 -19.69
N GLY A 45 8.94 7.81 -18.72
CA GLY A 45 10.04 8.73 -18.51
C GLY A 45 9.64 9.99 -17.73
N CYS A 46 8.38 10.09 -17.31
CA CYS A 46 7.86 11.12 -16.44
C CYS A 46 7.59 10.50 -15.05
N PRO A 47 8.47 10.74 -14.04
CA PRO A 47 8.32 10.16 -12.69
C PRO A 47 6.92 10.35 -12.09
N ALA A 48 6.37 11.56 -12.21
CA ALA A 48 5.04 11.86 -11.67
C ALA A 48 3.92 11.04 -12.34
N ALA A 49 4.04 10.76 -13.65
CA ALA A 49 3.07 9.95 -14.37
C ALA A 49 3.21 8.46 -14.02
N ASP A 50 4.45 7.95 -14.00
CA ASP A 50 4.74 6.55 -13.70
C ASP A 50 4.32 6.18 -12.28
N ILE A 51 4.55 7.07 -11.31
CA ILE A 51 4.09 6.89 -9.92
C ILE A 51 2.57 7.03 -9.82
N SER A 52 1.95 7.94 -10.57
CA SER A 52 0.48 8.05 -10.59
C SER A 52 -0.19 6.76 -11.08
N GLU A 53 0.35 6.14 -12.13
CA GLU A 53 -0.14 4.85 -12.62
C GLU A 53 0.11 3.71 -11.63
N LEU A 54 1.31 3.65 -11.03
CA LEU A 54 1.64 2.71 -9.96
C LEU A 54 0.60 2.77 -8.83
N MET A 55 0.36 3.97 -8.29
CA MET A 55 -0.51 4.16 -7.13
C MET A 55 -1.98 3.87 -7.48
N ALA A 56 -2.44 4.28 -8.66
CA ALA A 56 -3.75 3.90 -9.17
C ALA A 56 -3.90 2.38 -9.34
N GLY A 57 -2.86 1.71 -9.84
CA GLY A 57 -2.79 0.25 -9.96
C GLY A 57 -2.88 -0.46 -8.61
N ILE A 58 -2.19 0.06 -7.58
CA ILE A 58 -2.29 -0.45 -6.20
C ILE A 58 -3.74 -0.33 -5.70
N CYS A 59 -4.36 0.86 -5.85
CA CYS A 59 -5.75 1.07 -5.47
C CYS A 59 -6.69 0.08 -6.19
N ARG A 60 -6.56 -0.05 -7.51
CA ARG A 60 -7.35 -0.98 -8.32
C ARG A 60 -7.20 -2.43 -7.84
N SER A 61 -5.97 -2.88 -7.64
CA SER A 61 -5.65 -4.25 -7.23
C SER A 61 -6.20 -4.58 -5.84
N MET A 62 -6.01 -3.68 -4.86
CA MET A 62 -6.52 -3.87 -3.51
C MET A 62 -8.06 -3.86 -3.48
N LEU A 63 -8.68 -2.89 -4.17
CA LEU A 63 -10.13 -2.71 -4.14
C LEU A 63 -10.90 -3.71 -5.01
N ALA A 64 -10.22 -4.47 -5.88
CA ALA A 64 -10.79 -5.65 -6.53
C ALA A 64 -11.16 -6.77 -5.54
N ARG A 65 -10.58 -6.75 -4.33
CA ARG A 65 -10.86 -7.70 -3.24
C ARG A 65 -11.24 -6.95 -1.96
N PRO A 66 -12.39 -6.25 -1.92
CA PRO A 66 -12.69 -5.25 -0.88
C PRO A 66 -12.76 -5.84 0.53
N ARG A 67 -13.28 -7.07 0.68
CA ARG A 67 -13.29 -7.77 1.99
C ARG A 67 -11.89 -8.08 2.49
N LEU A 68 -10.98 -8.47 1.60
CA LEU A 68 -9.59 -8.75 1.94
C LEU A 68 -8.85 -7.45 2.27
N ALA A 69 -9.02 -6.41 1.45
CA ALA A 69 -8.44 -5.09 1.69
C ALA A 69 -8.89 -4.52 3.06
N ARG A 70 -10.18 -4.61 3.38
CA ARG A 70 -10.70 -4.23 4.69
C ARG A 70 -10.03 -5.01 5.82
N ALA A 71 -9.95 -6.34 5.72
CA ALA A 71 -9.31 -7.17 6.74
C ALA A 71 -7.84 -6.78 6.97
N MET A 72 -7.11 -6.48 5.90
CA MET A 72 -5.73 -6.00 5.93
C MET A 72 -5.60 -4.64 6.63
N ILE A 73 -6.37 -3.63 6.20
CA ILE A 73 -6.31 -2.27 6.75
C ILE A 73 -6.75 -2.23 8.23
N THR A 74 -7.85 -2.89 8.57
CA THR A 74 -8.30 -2.99 9.98
C THR A 74 -7.23 -3.65 10.85
N SER A 75 -6.55 -4.67 10.34
CA SER A 75 -5.50 -5.36 11.09
C SER A 75 -4.26 -4.50 11.32
N VAL A 76 -3.86 -3.71 10.32
CA VAL A 76 -2.77 -2.74 10.49
C VAL A 76 -3.12 -1.69 11.53
N ASN A 77 -4.34 -1.17 11.54
CA ASN A 77 -4.78 -0.21 12.54
C ASN A 77 -4.78 -0.82 13.95
N ALA A 78 -5.29 -2.05 14.12
CA ALA A 78 -5.27 -2.75 15.40
C ALA A 78 -3.83 -2.94 15.92
N ARG A 79 -2.91 -3.39 15.05
CA ARG A 79 -1.50 -3.53 15.40
C ARG A 79 -0.82 -2.22 15.80
N ARG A 80 -1.11 -1.13 15.07
CA ARG A 80 -0.57 0.20 15.37
C ARG A 80 -1.04 0.68 16.74
N ALA A 81 -2.31 0.45 17.09
CA ALA A 81 -2.86 0.78 18.40
C ALA A 81 -2.24 -0.04 19.54
N GLU A 82 -1.94 -1.32 19.31
CA GLU A 82 -1.35 -2.20 20.33
C GLU A 82 0.14 -1.96 20.58
N SER A 83 0.92 -1.71 19.53
CA SER A 83 2.39 -1.80 19.60
C SER A 83 3.13 -0.50 19.24
N GLY A 84 2.43 0.52 18.74
CA GLY A 84 3.05 1.74 18.21
C GLY A 84 3.95 1.51 16.98
N ALA A 85 4.21 0.26 16.58
CA ALA A 85 5.04 -0.07 15.44
C ALA A 85 4.30 0.30 14.15
N ALA A 86 4.81 1.30 13.45
CA ALA A 86 4.46 1.52 12.06
C ALA A 86 4.99 0.33 11.25
N GLY A 87 4.09 -0.45 10.63
CA GLY A 87 4.51 -1.38 9.59
C GLY A 87 5.19 -0.57 8.49
N ASP A 88 6.48 -0.84 8.25
CA ASP A 88 7.18 -0.29 7.10
C ASP A 88 6.75 -1.09 5.88
N PHE A 89 5.87 -0.50 5.07
CA PHE A 89 5.31 -1.14 3.89
C PHE A 89 6.22 -1.10 2.67
N ASN A 90 7.42 -0.48 2.78
CA ASN A 90 8.35 -0.30 1.67
C ASN A 90 7.77 0.52 0.49
N LEU A 91 6.60 1.16 0.66
CA LEU A 91 5.97 1.88 -0.45
C LEU A 91 6.77 3.13 -0.83
N ARG A 92 7.40 3.79 0.15
CA ARG A 92 8.27 4.94 -0.09
C ARG A 92 9.49 4.60 -0.93
N GLU A 93 10.18 3.49 -0.66
CA GLU A 93 11.36 3.13 -1.46
C GLU A 93 10.96 2.74 -2.88
N ILE A 94 9.81 2.08 -3.06
CA ILE A 94 9.25 1.80 -4.38
C ILE A 94 8.95 3.10 -5.13
N ILE A 95 8.29 4.08 -4.49
CA ILE A 95 8.01 5.38 -5.10
C ILE A 95 9.31 6.07 -5.55
N LEU A 96 10.32 6.13 -4.66
CA LEU A 96 11.62 6.74 -4.98
C LEU A 96 12.36 5.99 -6.09
N SER A 97 12.28 4.66 -6.09
CA SER A 97 12.86 3.81 -7.14
C SER A 97 12.20 4.07 -8.50
N VAL A 98 10.87 4.17 -8.56
CA VAL A 98 10.15 4.50 -9.80
C VAL A 98 10.48 5.92 -10.27
N ALA A 99 10.72 6.85 -9.34
CA ALA A 99 11.21 8.19 -9.68
C ALA A 99 12.66 8.22 -10.17
N GLY A 100 13.42 7.12 -10.08
CA GLY A 100 14.84 7.07 -10.39
C GLY A 100 15.72 7.81 -9.38
N ILE A 101 15.23 8.04 -8.16
CA ILE A 101 15.91 8.80 -7.11
C ILE A 101 16.65 7.84 -6.19
N THR A 102 17.97 7.72 -6.36
CA THR A 102 18.83 6.85 -5.53
C THR A 102 19.39 7.55 -4.29
N ARG A 103 19.45 8.88 -4.29
CA ARG A 103 19.88 9.72 -3.17
C ARG A 103 18.85 10.82 -2.93
N PRO A 104 17.74 10.53 -2.22
CA PRO A 104 16.66 11.49 -2.04
C PRO A 104 17.10 12.69 -1.21
N ALA A 105 16.75 13.89 -1.65
CA ALA A 105 16.78 15.07 -0.80
C ALA A 105 15.65 14.98 0.24
N SER A 106 15.68 15.87 1.25
CA SER A 106 14.62 15.95 2.26
C SER A 106 13.23 16.16 1.64
N GLN A 107 13.15 16.95 0.58
CA GLN A 107 11.92 17.19 -0.16
C GLN A 107 11.41 15.92 -0.86
N ASP A 108 12.28 15.12 -1.48
CA ASP A 108 11.86 13.89 -2.16
C ASP A 108 11.30 12.87 -1.17
N ALA A 109 11.97 12.70 -0.02
CA ALA A 109 11.51 11.83 1.05
C ALA A 109 10.15 12.30 1.62
N GLN A 110 9.95 13.61 1.75
CA GLN A 110 8.69 14.20 2.18
C GLN A 110 7.57 13.96 1.17
N LEU A 111 7.83 14.15 -0.12
CA LEU A 111 6.85 13.91 -1.19
C LEU A 111 6.43 12.43 -1.24
N ALA A 112 7.39 11.50 -1.18
CA ALA A 112 7.10 10.07 -1.12
C ALA A 112 6.25 9.69 0.10
N LEU A 113 6.55 10.28 1.27
CA LEU A 113 5.76 10.09 2.50
C LEU A 113 4.32 10.61 2.33
N LEU A 114 4.13 11.81 1.76
CA LEU A 114 2.80 12.38 1.55
C LEU A 114 1.96 11.53 0.58
N VAL A 115 2.57 10.98 -0.47
CA VAL A 115 1.90 10.06 -1.39
C VAL A 115 1.48 8.77 -0.67
N GLU A 116 2.38 8.15 0.11
CA GLU A 116 2.06 6.96 0.90
C GLU A 116 0.90 7.22 1.88
N GLN A 117 0.95 8.33 2.62
CA GLN A 117 -0.10 8.70 3.58
C GLN A 117 -1.44 8.97 2.89
N CYS A 118 -1.43 9.66 1.75
CA CYS A 118 -2.62 9.93 0.97
C CYS A 118 -3.26 8.62 0.47
N ALA A 119 -2.45 7.71 -0.08
CA ALA A 119 -2.91 6.42 -0.54
C ALA A 119 -3.54 5.59 0.60
N TYR A 120 -2.93 5.62 1.79
CA TYR A 120 -3.50 4.97 2.96
C TYR A 120 -4.87 5.55 3.34
N GLY A 121 -5.03 6.87 3.30
CA GLY A 121 -6.31 7.54 3.55
C GLY A 121 -7.39 7.17 2.54
N VAL A 122 -7.06 7.26 1.25
CA VAL A 122 -7.96 6.88 0.13
C VAL A 122 -8.41 5.44 0.27
N LEU A 123 -7.48 4.52 0.48
CA LEU A 123 -7.79 3.10 0.66
C LEU A 123 -8.64 2.86 1.91
N SER A 124 -8.33 3.52 3.03
CA SER A 124 -9.08 3.38 4.28
C SER A 124 -10.53 3.81 4.12
N TRP A 125 -10.79 4.92 3.43
CA TRP A 125 -12.15 5.37 3.12
C TRP A 125 -12.87 4.38 2.20
N ALA A 126 -12.21 3.94 1.14
CA ALA A 126 -12.79 3.02 0.17
C ALA A 126 -13.18 1.67 0.80
N VAL A 127 -12.35 1.09 1.68
CA VAL A 127 -12.68 -0.19 2.33
C VAL A 127 -13.77 -0.07 3.40
N MET A 128 -14.01 1.14 3.91
CA MET A 128 -15.10 1.43 4.83
C MET A 128 -16.41 1.77 4.11
N GLY A 129 -16.37 1.97 2.79
CA GLY A 129 -17.54 2.27 1.96
C GLY A 129 -17.86 3.76 1.82
N GLU A 130 -16.97 4.64 2.28
CA GLU A 130 -17.14 6.11 2.21
C GLU A 130 -16.90 6.65 0.78
N THR A 131 -16.29 5.85 -0.09
CA THR A 131 -16.10 6.15 -1.52
C THR A 131 -16.15 4.87 -2.34
N THR A 132 -16.37 5.01 -3.65
CA THR A 132 -16.37 3.86 -4.58
C THR A 132 -14.95 3.52 -5.02
N PRO A 133 -14.67 2.27 -5.44
CA PRO A 133 -13.37 1.91 -5.98
C PRO A 133 -12.90 2.76 -7.17
N ALA A 134 -13.82 3.12 -8.08
CA ALA A 134 -13.51 3.96 -9.23
C ALA A 134 -13.18 5.41 -8.82
N GLN A 135 -13.91 5.94 -7.84
CA GLN A 135 -13.64 7.27 -7.29
C GLN A 135 -12.31 7.28 -6.52
N ALA A 136 -12.03 6.27 -5.70
CA ALA A 136 -10.77 6.14 -4.98
C ALA A 136 -9.55 6.13 -5.92
N GLU A 137 -9.63 5.42 -7.05
CA GLU A 137 -8.58 5.47 -8.07
C GLU A 137 -8.43 6.87 -8.68
N THR A 138 -9.54 7.50 -9.02
CA THR A 138 -9.56 8.87 -9.59
C THR A 138 -8.93 9.87 -8.62
N ASP A 139 -9.27 9.79 -7.34
CA ASP A 139 -8.73 10.62 -6.27
C ASP A 139 -7.23 10.36 -6.09
N MET A 140 -6.79 9.10 -6.16
CA MET A 140 -5.37 8.75 -6.08
C MET A 140 -4.58 9.37 -7.24
N ARG A 141 -5.09 9.29 -8.47
CA ARG A 141 -4.46 9.93 -9.65
C ARG A 141 -4.38 11.45 -9.47
N ARG A 142 -5.46 12.06 -8.97
CA ARG A 142 -5.50 13.50 -8.72
C ARG A 142 -4.53 13.92 -7.61
N ALA A 143 -4.43 13.13 -6.54
CA ALA A 143 -3.48 13.37 -5.46
C ALA A 143 -2.02 13.26 -5.96
N CYS A 144 -1.68 12.22 -6.72
CA CYS A 144 -0.35 12.10 -7.33
C CYS A 144 -0.03 13.29 -8.24
N GLN A 145 -1.00 13.76 -9.04
CA GLN A 145 -0.82 14.97 -9.84
C GLN A 145 -0.43 16.18 -8.97
N LEU A 146 -1.15 16.43 -7.88
CA LEU A 146 -0.92 17.61 -7.04
C LEU A 146 0.38 17.49 -6.23
N LEU A 147 0.61 16.34 -5.58
CA LEU A 147 1.75 16.13 -4.71
C LEU A 147 3.05 16.01 -5.51
N LEU A 148 3.03 15.35 -6.66
CA LEU A 148 4.24 15.08 -7.46
C LEU A 148 4.48 16.14 -8.55
N ALA A 149 3.81 17.29 -8.48
CA ALA A 149 4.09 18.41 -9.38
C ALA A 149 5.60 18.78 -9.45
N PRO A 150 6.37 18.77 -8.34
CA PRO A 150 7.82 19.02 -8.39
C PRO A 150 8.64 17.97 -9.17
N TRP A 151 8.09 16.77 -9.40
CA TRP A 151 8.76 15.69 -10.15
C TRP A 151 8.35 15.62 -11.62
N ARG A 152 7.48 16.54 -12.07
CA ARG A 152 7.21 16.73 -13.49
C ARG A 152 8.38 17.54 -14.04
N LYS A 153 9.27 16.90 -14.80
CA LYS A 153 10.29 17.64 -15.56
C LYS A 153 9.58 18.68 -16.44
N THR A 154 10.04 19.92 -16.39
CA THR A 154 9.62 21.00 -17.29
C THR A 154 10.02 20.69 -18.73
#